data_AF-V4UDM9-F1
#
_entry.id   AF-V4UDM9-F1
#
_cell.length_a   1.000
_cell.length_b   1.000
_cell.length_c   1.000
_cell.angle_alpha   90.00
_cell.angle_beta   90.00
_cell.angle_gamma   90.00
#
_symmetry.space_group_name_H-M   'P 1'
#
loop_
_entity.id
_entity.type
_entity.pdbx_description
1 polymer ?
#
loop_
_entity_poly.entity_id
_entity_poly.type
_entity_poly.pdbx_seq_one_letter_code
_entity_poly.pdbx_strand_id
1 'polypeptide(L)'
;MFNRFFLAAIAIAALVQSSTAQTRHVVGDALGWIVPPNGPATYSNWAANQTFTVGDTLVFNFAAGNHDVTRVTQSSFNACNTTSPLSRTTNSPASVTLTASGPHYFICSFPGHCLGGQKLAINVSARGSSPAPQPSSPAPQPSGSTPSPVPAPARTPTPAPAPAPEPATTPTPAPASAPTPTPRSAPTPAPTRQPATHVVGGALGWTVPPNASVGYQNWARNNNFSVGDILVFDYPARVHDVVEVTKAAYDSCNSSSTISKSTNPPTRITLGTAGEHYFFCTFPGHCSAGQKLAVNVTGGSSTAPSASPPSPTATPPSTTTNPPPQSPGGGTAPPPPNSSAKSLGAASLFTSFLVIVAGLLY
;
A
#
# COMPACT_ATOMS: atom_id res chain seq x y z
N MET A 1 48.72 -39.50 4.12
CA MET A 1 48.16 -38.22 4.63
C MET A 1 47.00 -37.69 3.79
N PHE A 2 47.07 -37.76 2.45
CA PHE A 2 46.03 -37.26 1.53
C PHE A 2 44.59 -37.77 1.80
N ASN A 3 44.43 -39.06 2.13
CA ASN A 3 43.12 -39.67 2.36
C ASN A 3 42.41 -39.15 3.64
N ARG A 4 43.16 -38.69 4.64
CA ARG A 4 42.60 -38.13 5.88
C ARG A 4 42.08 -36.70 5.71
N PHE A 5 42.74 -35.91 4.86
CA PHE A 5 42.27 -34.57 4.51
C PHE A 5 41.02 -34.61 3.63
N PHE A 6 40.92 -35.59 2.72
CA PHE A 6 39.74 -35.76 1.88
C PHE A 6 38.50 -36.19 2.68
N LEU A 7 38.66 -37.12 3.62
CA LEU A 7 37.58 -37.53 4.54
C LEU A 7 37.18 -36.41 5.52
N ALA A 8 38.13 -35.61 6.00
CA ALA A 8 37.84 -34.45 6.84
C ALA A 8 37.09 -33.35 6.06
N ALA A 9 37.41 -33.13 4.78
CA ALA A 9 36.69 -32.17 3.93
C ALA A 9 35.25 -32.59 3.63
N ILE A 10 34.98 -33.89 3.42
CA ILE A 10 33.62 -34.42 3.26
C ILE A 10 32.81 -34.31 4.57
N ALA A 11 33.44 -34.55 5.73
CA ALA A 11 32.79 -34.38 7.02
C ALA A 11 32.46 -32.92 7.35
N ILE A 12 33.31 -31.96 6.96
CA ILE A 12 33.06 -30.52 7.15
C ILE A 12 31.98 -30.01 6.16
N ALA A 13 31.93 -30.54 4.94
CA ALA A 13 30.84 -30.27 3.99
C ALA A 13 29.49 -30.84 4.46
N ALA A 14 29.48 -31.98 5.16
CA ALA A 14 28.28 -32.57 5.77
C ALA A 14 27.84 -31.87 7.08
N LEU A 15 28.71 -31.08 7.71
CA LEU A 15 28.41 -30.26 8.88
C LEU A 15 27.84 -28.87 8.53
N VAL A 16 27.73 -28.53 7.25
CA VAL A 16 26.81 -27.47 6.79
C VAL A 16 25.39 -28.04 6.84
N GLN A 17 24.93 -28.36 8.06
CA GLN A 17 23.53 -28.62 8.32
C GLN A 17 22.78 -27.37 7.92
N SER A 18 21.99 -27.48 6.85
CA SER A 18 21.08 -26.45 6.37
C SER A 18 20.21 -25.99 7.53
N SER A 19 20.59 -24.91 8.19
CA SER A 19 19.73 -24.19 9.11
C SER A 19 18.63 -23.58 8.24
N THR A 20 17.52 -24.31 8.09
CA THR A 20 16.33 -23.75 7.43
C THR A 20 15.91 -22.54 8.26
N ALA A 21 16.20 -21.34 7.75
CA ALA A 21 15.80 -20.10 8.38
C ALA A 21 14.28 -20.12 8.54
N GLN A 22 13.79 -19.71 9.71
CA GLN A 22 12.36 -19.59 9.96
C GLN A 22 11.78 -18.62 8.93
N THR A 23 10.82 -19.09 8.16
CA THR A 23 10.19 -18.30 7.10
C THR A 23 8.99 -17.56 7.66
N ARG A 24 8.82 -16.31 7.21
CA ARG A 24 7.67 -15.48 7.54
C ARG A 24 6.70 -15.47 6.36
N HIS A 25 5.53 -16.07 6.52
CA HIS A 25 4.48 -16.09 5.50
C HIS A 25 3.43 -15.03 5.79
N VAL A 26 3.26 -14.08 4.88
CA VAL A 26 2.20 -13.07 5.00
C VAL A 26 0.92 -13.65 4.40
N VAL A 27 -0.06 -13.96 5.25
CA VAL A 27 -1.28 -14.64 4.84
C VAL A 27 -2.10 -13.75 3.91
N GLY A 28 -2.36 -14.25 2.70
CA GLY A 28 -3.04 -13.51 1.64
C GLY A 28 -2.16 -12.47 0.94
N ASP A 29 -0.86 -12.43 1.23
CA ASP A 29 0.09 -11.47 0.67
C ASP A 29 -0.42 -10.02 0.81
N ALA A 30 -0.56 -9.31 -0.32
CA ALA A 30 -1.10 -7.95 -0.37
C ALA A 30 -2.61 -7.86 -0.07
N LEU A 31 -3.37 -8.95 -0.19
CA LEU A 31 -4.78 -8.99 0.20
C LEU A 31 -4.94 -8.90 1.73
N GLY A 32 -3.99 -9.48 2.46
CA GLY A 32 -4.08 -9.66 3.90
C GLY A 32 -5.20 -10.63 4.30
N TRP A 33 -5.64 -10.51 5.56
CA TRP A 33 -6.64 -11.34 6.19
C TRP A 33 -7.99 -10.61 6.28
N ILE A 34 -8.82 -10.79 5.26
CA ILE A 34 -10.15 -10.19 5.12
C ILE A 34 -11.15 -11.25 4.61
N VAL A 35 -12.43 -10.91 4.56
CA VAL A 35 -13.40 -11.72 3.80
C VAL A 35 -13.03 -11.62 2.32
N PRO A 36 -12.66 -12.74 1.66
CA PRO A 36 -12.08 -12.69 0.34
C PRO A 36 -13.13 -12.28 -0.70
N PRO A 37 -12.92 -11.16 -1.44
CA PRO A 37 -13.87 -10.71 -2.44
C PRO A 37 -13.92 -11.63 -3.67
N ASN A 38 -12.87 -12.42 -3.89
CA ASN A 38 -12.75 -13.34 -5.03
C ASN A 38 -13.29 -14.76 -4.72
N GLY A 39 -14.09 -14.89 -3.66
CA GLY A 39 -14.70 -16.14 -3.26
C GLY A 39 -13.83 -17.00 -2.33
N PRO A 40 -14.39 -18.13 -1.86
CA PRO A 40 -13.87 -18.88 -0.72
C PRO A 40 -12.55 -19.62 -0.98
N ALA A 41 -12.13 -19.77 -2.24
CA ALA A 41 -10.88 -20.46 -2.60
C ALA A 41 -9.61 -19.60 -2.42
N THR A 42 -9.75 -18.33 -2.05
CA THR A 42 -8.63 -17.36 -2.05
C THR A 42 -7.47 -17.80 -1.15
N TYR A 43 -7.74 -18.14 0.11
CA TYR A 43 -6.69 -18.53 1.05
C TYR A 43 -6.16 -19.95 0.82
N SER A 44 -6.97 -20.85 0.25
CA SER A 44 -6.49 -22.18 -0.16
C SER A 44 -5.55 -22.10 -1.36
N ASN A 45 -5.83 -21.23 -2.33
CA ASN A 45 -4.95 -21.00 -3.48
C ASN A 45 -3.64 -20.34 -3.04
N TRP A 46 -3.72 -19.38 -2.11
CA TRP A 46 -2.53 -18.80 -1.50
C TRP A 46 -1.70 -19.87 -0.79
N ALA A 47 -2.31 -20.69 0.06
CA ALA A 47 -1.62 -21.76 0.79
C ALA A 47 -0.96 -22.78 -0.13
N ALA A 48 -1.60 -23.13 -1.26
CA ALA A 48 -1.08 -24.10 -2.23
C ALA A 48 0.27 -23.69 -2.84
N ASN A 49 0.59 -22.39 -2.85
CA ASN A 49 1.86 -21.85 -3.35
C ASN A 49 2.91 -21.65 -2.25
N GLN A 50 2.68 -22.19 -1.06
CA GLN A 50 3.55 -22.03 0.11
C GLN A 50 4.04 -23.39 0.61
N THR A 51 5.21 -23.39 1.24
CA THR A 51 5.72 -24.52 2.01
C THR A 51 5.86 -24.08 3.45
N PHE A 52 5.19 -24.78 4.37
CA PHE A 52 5.23 -24.46 5.79
C PHE A 52 6.03 -25.52 6.55
N THR A 53 6.97 -25.07 7.36
CA THR A 53 7.83 -25.93 8.19
C THR A 53 7.72 -25.53 9.66
N VAL A 54 7.92 -26.49 10.57
CA VAL A 54 7.98 -26.19 12.00
C VAL A 54 9.05 -25.13 12.30
N GLY A 55 8.61 -24.03 12.91
CA GLY A 55 9.39 -22.83 13.21
C GLY A 55 9.00 -21.62 12.37
N ASP A 56 8.33 -21.80 11.25
CA ASP A 56 7.85 -20.69 10.42
C ASP A 56 6.77 -19.87 11.14
N THR A 57 6.54 -18.64 10.69
CA THR A 57 5.54 -17.74 11.28
C THR A 57 4.55 -17.29 10.22
N LEU A 58 3.25 -17.50 10.48
CA LEU A 58 2.18 -16.86 9.73
C LEU A 58 1.93 -15.45 10.26
N VAL A 59 1.78 -14.49 9.37
CA VAL A 59 1.41 -13.11 9.71
C VAL A 59 0.13 -12.72 9.00
N PHE A 60 -0.86 -12.38 9.79
CA PHE A 60 -2.17 -11.95 9.33
C PHE A 60 -2.30 -10.44 9.51
N ASN A 61 -2.33 -9.72 8.39
CA ASN A 61 -2.54 -8.26 8.36
C ASN A 61 -4.02 -7.97 8.13
N PHE A 62 -4.65 -7.17 8.99
CA PHE A 62 -6.07 -6.84 8.90
C PHE A 62 -6.37 -5.53 9.63
N ALA A 63 -7.48 -4.87 9.31
CA ALA A 63 -7.92 -3.70 10.07
C ALA A 63 -8.32 -4.13 11.50
N ALA A 64 -7.64 -3.58 12.50
CA ALA A 64 -7.95 -3.86 13.91
C ALA A 64 -9.42 -3.51 14.20
N GLY A 65 -10.13 -4.38 14.91
CA GLY A 65 -11.56 -4.23 15.20
C GLY A 65 -12.50 -4.79 14.14
N ASN A 66 -12.01 -5.12 12.93
CA ASN A 66 -12.84 -5.64 11.85
C ASN A 66 -12.64 -7.15 11.60
N HIS A 67 -11.50 -7.70 12.00
CA HIS A 67 -11.19 -9.11 11.85
C HIS A 67 -10.42 -9.63 13.07
N ASP A 68 -10.32 -10.94 13.18
CA ASP A 68 -9.48 -11.63 14.13
C ASP A 68 -8.86 -12.87 13.47
N VAL A 69 -7.90 -13.47 14.15
CA VAL A 69 -7.32 -14.77 13.79
C VAL A 69 -7.65 -15.75 14.89
N THR A 70 -8.56 -16.67 14.59
CA THR A 70 -8.98 -17.72 15.52
C THR A 70 -8.47 -19.07 15.03
N ARG A 71 -7.64 -19.75 15.83
CA ARG A 71 -7.21 -21.13 15.55
C ARG A 71 -8.28 -22.09 16.05
N VAL A 72 -8.62 -23.08 15.22
CA VAL A 72 -9.73 -24.02 15.48
C VAL A 72 -9.36 -25.46 15.15
N THR A 73 -10.21 -26.40 15.53
CA THR A 73 -10.14 -27.79 15.05
C THR A 73 -10.60 -27.88 13.59
N GLN A 74 -10.31 -29.00 12.92
CA GLN A 74 -10.79 -29.25 11.55
C GLN A 74 -12.32 -29.23 11.46
N SER A 75 -13.02 -29.82 12.43
CA SER A 75 -14.49 -29.82 12.46
C SER A 75 -15.05 -28.41 12.57
N SER A 76 -14.49 -27.59 13.46
CA SER A 76 -14.88 -26.19 13.62
C SER A 76 -14.51 -25.33 12.41
N PHE A 77 -13.39 -25.61 11.74
CA PHE A 77 -13.05 -24.97 10.48
C PHE A 77 -14.09 -25.26 9.40
N ASN A 78 -14.45 -26.53 9.20
CA ASN A 78 -15.43 -26.94 8.19
C ASN A 78 -16.80 -26.32 8.44
N ALA A 79 -17.26 -26.32 9.69
CA ALA A 79 -18.55 -25.76 10.09
C ALA A 79 -18.54 -24.24 10.31
N CYS A 80 -17.39 -23.57 10.19
CA CYS A 80 -17.21 -22.18 10.63
C CYS A 80 -17.69 -21.93 12.08
N ASN A 81 -17.47 -22.91 12.96
CA ASN A 81 -17.86 -22.85 14.36
C ASN A 81 -16.85 -22.02 15.17
N THR A 82 -17.35 -21.00 15.86
CA THR A 82 -16.54 -20.04 16.63
C THR A 82 -16.65 -20.19 18.15
N THR A 83 -17.42 -21.18 18.65
CA THR A 83 -17.76 -21.32 20.08
C THR A 83 -16.67 -21.95 20.93
N SER A 84 -15.73 -22.69 20.34
CA SER A 84 -14.63 -23.34 21.08
C SER A 84 -13.29 -23.15 20.36
N PRO A 85 -12.74 -21.93 20.36
CA PRO A 85 -11.46 -21.64 19.73
C PRO A 85 -10.30 -22.27 20.51
N LEU A 86 -9.28 -22.75 19.81
CA LEU A 86 -8.02 -23.17 20.42
C LEU A 86 -7.18 -21.96 20.84
N SER A 87 -7.27 -20.86 20.08
CA SER A 87 -6.68 -19.56 20.40
C SER A 87 -7.35 -18.47 19.58
N ARG A 88 -7.34 -17.21 20.05
CA ARG A 88 -7.86 -16.06 19.33
C ARG A 88 -6.93 -14.85 19.49
N THR A 89 -6.66 -14.14 18.40
CA THR A 89 -5.91 -12.88 18.39
C THR A 89 -6.70 -11.82 17.65
N THR A 90 -6.96 -10.68 18.30
CA THR A 90 -7.79 -9.57 17.76
C THR A 90 -6.96 -8.36 17.33
N ASN A 91 -5.68 -8.31 17.69
CA ASN A 91 -4.77 -7.23 17.31
C ASN A 91 -4.11 -7.54 15.97
N SER A 92 -3.87 -6.49 15.18
CA SER A 92 -3.15 -6.61 13.91
C SER A 92 -1.78 -5.91 13.98
N PRO A 93 -0.75 -6.44 13.32
CA PRO A 93 -0.69 -7.76 12.67
C PRO A 93 -0.69 -8.90 13.70
N ALA A 94 -1.48 -9.95 13.47
CA ALA A 94 -1.41 -11.16 14.30
C ALA A 94 -0.30 -12.07 13.76
N SER A 95 0.61 -12.50 14.64
CA SER A 95 1.71 -13.40 14.29
C SER A 95 1.50 -14.75 14.99
N VAL A 96 1.57 -15.84 14.23
CA VAL A 96 1.40 -17.21 14.73
C VAL A 96 2.62 -18.04 14.33
N THR A 97 3.41 -18.46 15.31
CA THR A 97 4.52 -19.39 15.09
C THR A 97 4.00 -20.83 14.98
N LEU A 98 4.44 -21.54 13.96
CA LEU A 98 4.08 -22.93 13.66
C LEU A 98 4.97 -23.88 14.46
N THR A 99 4.54 -24.25 15.66
CA THR A 99 5.36 -25.04 16.61
C THR A 99 5.20 -26.55 16.49
N ALA A 100 4.24 -27.03 15.69
CA ALA A 100 3.96 -28.44 15.51
C ALA A 100 3.69 -28.77 14.03
N SER A 101 4.14 -29.94 13.59
CA SER A 101 3.83 -30.47 12.26
C SER A 101 2.38 -30.96 12.18
N GLY A 102 1.88 -31.11 10.95
CA GLY A 102 0.52 -31.54 10.66
C GLY A 102 -0.42 -30.39 10.30
N PRO A 103 -1.74 -30.64 10.25
CA PRO A 103 -2.70 -29.66 9.78
C PRO A 103 -3.01 -28.59 10.82
N HIS A 104 -3.09 -27.33 10.38
CA HIS A 104 -3.52 -26.19 11.19
C HIS A 104 -4.65 -25.44 10.48
N TYR A 105 -5.60 -24.96 11.27
CA TYR A 105 -6.82 -24.32 10.76
C TYR A 105 -7.07 -22.98 11.44
N PHE A 106 -7.31 -21.97 10.63
CA PHE A 106 -7.54 -20.58 11.05
C PHE A 106 -8.82 -20.06 10.41
N ILE A 107 -9.61 -19.30 11.17
CA ILE A 107 -10.82 -18.62 10.69
C ILE A 107 -10.88 -17.20 11.26
N CYS A 108 -11.62 -16.32 10.61
CA CYS A 108 -12.15 -15.14 11.28
C CYS A 108 -13.48 -15.50 11.94
N SER A 109 -13.63 -15.14 13.22
CA SER A 109 -14.78 -15.48 14.06
C SER A 109 -15.92 -14.45 14.01
N PHE A 110 -15.72 -13.34 13.30
CA PHE A 110 -16.75 -12.34 13.08
C PHE A 110 -17.92 -12.95 12.28
N PRO A 111 -19.18 -12.59 12.61
CA PRO A 111 -20.35 -13.16 11.94
C PRO A 111 -20.27 -13.08 10.41
N GLY A 112 -20.48 -14.21 9.74
CA GLY A 112 -20.47 -14.30 8.27
C GLY A 112 -19.07 -14.34 7.62
N HIS A 113 -17.98 -13.97 8.32
CA HIS A 113 -16.66 -13.84 7.70
C HIS A 113 -16.07 -15.18 7.26
N CYS A 114 -16.08 -16.18 8.15
CA CYS A 114 -15.61 -17.53 7.81
C CYS A 114 -16.44 -18.16 6.67
N LEU A 115 -17.77 -17.99 6.70
CA LEU A 115 -18.67 -18.47 5.64
C LEU A 115 -18.42 -17.77 4.30
N GLY A 116 -18.06 -16.48 4.35
CA GLY A 116 -17.61 -15.72 3.19
C GLY A 116 -16.21 -16.10 2.70
N GLY A 117 -15.55 -17.07 3.32
CA GLY A 117 -14.27 -17.60 2.87
C GLY A 117 -13.05 -17.09 3.65
N GLN A 118 -13.22 -16.30 4.72
CA GLN A 118 -12.10 -15.86 5.56
C GLN A 118 -11.60 -16.99 6.47
N LYS A 119 -11.00 -18.00 5.86
CA LYS A 119 -10.53 -19.22 6.50
C LYS A 119 -9.31 -19.77 5.76
N LEU A 120 -8.32 -20.26 6.50
CA LEU A 120 -7.06 -20.80 6.01
C LEU A 120 -6.83 -22.19 6.62
N ALA A 121 -6.61 -23.19 5.78
CA ALA A 121 -6.09 -24.49 6.18
C ALA A 121 -4.68 -24.63 5.61
N ILE A 122 -3.74 -25.06 6.45
CA ILE A 122 -2.38 -25.36 6.02
C ILE A 122 -1.92 -26.71 6.56
N ASN A 123 -0.90 -27.28 5.94
CA ASN A 123 -0.20 -28.46 6.44
C ASN A 123 1.28 -28.13 6.64
N VAL A 124 1.79 -28.41 7.84
CA VAL A 124 3.14 -28.03 8.27
C VAL A 124 4.03 -29.27 8.30
N SER A 125 5.13 -29.25 7.57
CA SER A 125 6.13 -30.33 7.59
C SER A 125 7.02 -30.24 8.82
N ALA A 126 7.42 -31.40 9.35
CA ALA A 126 8.48 -31.46 10.35
C ALA A 126 9.81 -30.94 9.75
N ARG A 127 10.67 -30.38 10.59
CA ARG A 127 11.97 -29.86 10.14
C ARG A 127 12.79 -30.98 9.49
N GLY A 128 13.36 -30.73 8.32
CA GLY A 128 14.17 -31.70 7.57
C GLY A 128 13.36 -32.79 6.85
N SER A 129 12.02 -32.68 6.81
CA SER A 129 11.15 -33.58 6.06
C SER A 129 10.67 -32.95 4.75
N SER A 130 10.27 -33.77 3.78
CA SER A 130 9.72 -33.28 2.52
C SER A 130 8.41 -32.49 2.74
N PRO A 131 8.10 -31.47 1.92
CA PRO A 131 6.84 -30.73 2.00
C PRO A 131 5.63 -31.65 1.85
N ALA A 132 4.67 -31.54 2.77
CA ALA A 132 3.41 -32.28 2.69
C ALA A 132 2.36 -31.48 1.91
N PRO A 133 1.45 -32.14 1.15
CA PRO A 133 0.38 -31.46 0.42
C PRO A 133 -0.51 -30.63 1.35
N GLN A 134 -0.96 -29.47 0.85
CA GLN A 134 -1.90 -28.62 1.58
C GLN A 134 -3.32 -29.22 1.55
N PRO A 135 -4.15 -29.01 2.59
CA PRO A 135 -5.52 -29.51 2.60
C PRO A 135 -6.38 -28.77 1.57
N SER A 136 -7.12 -29.52 0.74
CA SER A 136 -8.14 -28.94 -0.14
C SER A 136 -9.31 -28.39 0.70
N SER A 137 -9.77 -27.18 0.41
CA SER A 137 -10.98 -26.65 1.06
C SER A 137 -12.21 -27.44 0.58
N PRO A 138 -13.12 -27.86 1.47
CA PRO A 138 -14.41 -28.44 1.08
C PRO A 138 -15.22 -27.45 0.23
N ALA A 139 -15.99 -27.96 -0.74
CA ALA A 139 -16.92 -27.16 -1.52
C ALA A 139 -17.97 -26.50 -0.62
N PRO A 140 -18.48 -25.29 -0.97
CA PRO A 140 -19.56 -24.66 -0.22
C PRO A 140 -20.79 -25.57 -0.18
N GLN A 141 -21.25 -25.93 1.01
CA GLN A 141 -22.54 -26.60 1.18
C GLN A 141 -23.68 -25.61 0.87
N PRO A 142 -24.78 -26.03 0.22
CA PRO A 142 -25.94 -25.17 0.00
C PRO A 142 -26.49 -24.68 1.34
N SER A 143 -26.70 -23.36 1.48
CA SER A 143 -27.28 -22.76 2.67
C SER A 143 -28.72 -23.24 2.87
N GLY A 144 -28.95 -24.03 3.92
CA GLY A 144 -30.27 -24.31 4.45
C GLY A 144 -30.84 -23.06 5.14
N SER A 145 -32.05 -22.69 4.72
CA SER A 145 -33.08 -21.89 5.39
C SER A 145 -32.69 -21.00 6.58
N THR A 146 -32.76 -19.69 6.34
CA THR A 146 -32.79 -18.57 7.29
C THR A 146 -33.82 -18.76 8.42
N PRO A 147 -33.50 -18.54 9.71
CA PRO A 147 -34.51 -18.22 10.71
C PRO A 147 -34.88 -16.72 10.63
N SER A 148 -36.18 -16.44 10.71
CA SER A 148 -36.75 -15.08 10.75
C SER A 148 -36.15 -14.20 11.86
N PRO A 149 -36.05 -12.86 11.64
CA PRO A 149 -35.59 -11.95 12.67
C PRO A 149 -36.63 -11.81 13.78
N VAL A 150 -36.18 -11.95 15.02
CA VAL A 150 -36.96 -11.64 16.23
C VAL A 150 -37.15 -10.12 16.30
N PRO A 151 -38.38 -9.59 16.51
CA PRO A 151 -38.60 -8.15 16.65
C PRO A 151 -37.93 -7.61 17.91
N ALA A 152 -37.15 -6.53 17.76
CA ALA A 152 -36.59 -5.79 18.88
C ALA A 152 -37.70 -5.02 19.63
N PRO A 153 -37.72 -5.00 20.98
CA PRO A 153 -38.70 -4.22 21.72
C PRO A 153 -38.46 -2.71 21.56
N ALA A 154 -39.56 -1.97 21.42
CA ALA A 154 -39.58 -0.52 21.27
C ALA A 154 -38.95 0.17 22.49
N ARG A 155 -37.99 1.06 22.24
CA ARG A 155 -37.47 1.97 23.28
C ARG A 155 -38.38 3.19 23.34
N THR A 156 -38.92 3.45 24.53
CA THR A 156 -39.63 4.67 24.91
C THR A 156 -38.68 5.88 24.87
N PRO A 157 -39.15 7.07 24.42
CA PRO A 157 -38.34 8.28 24.43
C PRO A 157 -38.21 8.84 25.85
N THR A 158 -36.97 9.10 26.28
CA THR A 158 -36.68 9.88 27.49
C THR A 158 -36.81 11.38 27.18
N PRO A 159 -37.51 12.19 28.00
CA PRO A 159 -37.60 13.64 27.77
C PRO A 159 -36.26 14.35 27.96
N ALA A 160 -36.04 15.37 27.12
CA ALA A 160 -34.91 16.29 27.22
C ALA A 160 -35.01 17.18 28.49
N PRO A 161 -33.92 17.40 29.22
CA PRO A 161 -33.89 18.41 30.27
C PRO A 161 -33.77 19.83 29.67
N ALA A 162 -34.49 20.77 30.29
CA ALA A 162 -34.51 22.19 29.94
C ALA A 162 -33.15 22.89 30.20
N PRO A 163 -32.82 23.98 29.47
CA PRO A 163 -31.60 24.73 29.68
C PRO A 163 -31.65 25.54 30.98
N ALA A 164 -30.60 25.46 31.78
CA ALA A 164 -30.39 26.29 32.95
C ALA A 164 -29.78 27.66 32.56
N PRO A 165 -30.09 28.75 33.28
CA PRO A 165 -29.67 30.10 32.91
C PRO A 165 -28.19 30.35 33.18
N GLU A 166 -27.62 31.19 32.33
CA GLU A 166 -26.25 31.69 32.31
C GLU A 166 -25.94 32.60 33.52
N PRO A 167 -24.90 32.31 34.33
CA PRO A 167 -24.42 33.24 35.36
C PRO A 167 -23.50 34.29 34.76
N ALA A 168 -23.74 35.54 35.15
CA ALA A 168 -22.96 36.72 34.81
C ALA A 168 -21.46 36.59 35.16
N THR A 169 -20.61 37.03 34.24
CA THR A 169 -19.15 37.07 34.39
C THR A 169 -18.72 38.13 35.38
N THR A 170 -17.90 37.73 36.35
CA THR A 170 -17.15 38.64 37.24
C THR A 170 -15.75 38.83 36.64
N PRO A 171 -15.21 40.08 36.55
CA PRO A 171 -13.87 40.29 36.01
C PRO A 171 -12.79 39.75 36.96
N THR A 172 -11.95 38.86 36.45
CA THR A 172 -10.75 38.36 37.12
C THR A 172 -9.62 39.40 37.00
N PRO A 173 -8.88 39.71 38.07
CA PRO A 173 -7.77 40.67 38.02
C PRO A 173 -6.60 40.16 37.16
N ALA A 174 -5.93 41.11 36.50
CA ALA A 174 -4.82 40.87 35.58
C ALA A 174 -3.66 40.14 36.25
N PRO A 175 -3.10 39.07 35.63
CA PRO A 175 -1.89 38.43 36.11
C PRO A 175 -0.67 39.31 35.81
N ALA A 176 0.24 39.37 36.77
CA ALA A 176 1.52 40.06 36.68
C ALA A 176 2.36 39.55 35.50
N SER A 177 3.09 40.47 34.87
CA SER A 177 3.96 40.22 33.72
C SER A 177 4.97 39.11 34.01
N ALA A 178 4.87 38.02 33.26
CA ALA A 178 5.89 36.97 33.19
C ALA A 178 7.14 37.49 32.46
N PRO A 179 8.36 37.03 32.82
CA PRO A 179 9.59 37.46 32.16
C PRO A 179 9.62 37.02 30.69
N THR A 180 10.17 37.89 29.85
CA THR A 180 10.41 37.68 28.42
C THR A 180 11.23 36.40 28.18
N PRO A 181 10.74 35.41 27.41
CA PRO A 181 11.57 34.27 27.03
C PRO A 181 12.68 34.76 26.08
N THR A 182 13.92 34.40 26.40
CA THR A 182 15.08 34.57 25.52
C THR A 182 14.83 33.93 24.15
N PRO A 183 15.27 34.54 23.04
CA PRO A 183 15.06 34.02 21.69
C PRO A 183 15.72 32.64 21.55
N ARG A 184 14.88 31.60 21.45
CA ARG A 184 15.32 30.26 21.09
C ARG A 184 15.72 30.29 19.62
N SER A 185 16.95 29.92 19.31
CA SER A 185 17.45 29.77 17.94
C SER A 185 16.44 29.01 17.09
N ALA A 186 16.10 29.57 15.93
CA ALA A 186 15.18 28.94 14.97
C ALA A 186 15.66 27.51 14.66
N PRO A 187 14.77 26.50 14.71
CA PRO A 187 15.16 25.15 14.37
C PRO A 187 15.65 25.14 12.92
N THR A 188 16.81 24.55 12.70
CA THR A 188 17.36 24.27 11.38
C THR A 188 16.26 23.59 10.54
N PRO A 189 15.94 24.09 9.32
CA PRO A 189 14.87 23.52 8.51
C PRO A 189 15.15 22.03 8.26
N ALA A 190 14.13 21.21 8.54
CA ALA A 190 14.20 19.78 8.27
C ALA A 190 14.46 19.56 6.77
N PRO A 191 15.26 18.53 6.40
CA PRO A 191 15.54 18.24 5.00
C PRO A 191 14.22 18.03 4.23
N THR A 192 14.01 18.82 3.19
CA THR A 192 12.81 18.75 2.36
C THR A 192 12.78 17.42 1.62
N ARG A 193 11.72 16.64 1.83
CA ARG A 193 11.46 15.39 1.09
C ARG A 193 11.36 15.71 -0.40
N GLN A 194 12.13 14.99 -1.24
CA GLN A 194 11.98 15.10 -2.68
C GLN A 194 10.69 14.41 -3.16
N PRO A 195 10.04 14.92 -4.23
CA PRO A 195 8.91 14.26 -4.87
C PRO A 195 9.20 12.81 -5.25
N ALA A 196 8.35 11.89 -4.82
CA ALA A 196 8.38 10.50 -5.26
C ALA A 196 7.59 10.34 -6.56
N THR A 197 8.02 9.42 -7.42
CA THR A 197 7.30 9.03 -8.64
C THR A 197 6.70 7.64 -8.45
N HIS A 198 5.40 7.50 -8.69
CA HIS A 198 4.65 6.26 -8.51
C HIS A 198 4.08 5.79 -9.86
N VAL A 199 4.57 4.66 -10.36
CA VAL A 199 4.05 4.04 -11.59
C VAL A 199 2.78 3.26 -11.26
N VAL A 200 1.64 3.78 -11.73
CA VAL A 200 0.29 3.29 -11.44
C VAL A 200 0.12 1.86 -11.95
N GLY A 201 -0.27 0.96 -11.05
CA GLY A 201 -0.42 -0.47 -11.36
C GLY A 201 0.88 -1.28 -11.39
N GLY A 202 2.05 -0.63 -11.31
CA GLY A 202 3.35 -1.33 -11.39
C GLY A 202 3.47 -2.14 -12.67
N ALA A 203 3.77 -3.43 -12.56
CA ALA A 203 3.88 -4.34 -13.71
C ALA A 203 2.57 -4.51 -14.51
N LEU A 204 1.41 -4.23 -13.90
CA LEU A 204 0.12 -4.29 -14.59
C LEU A 204 -0.08 -3.10 -15.55
N GLY A 205 0.55 -1.96 -15.26
CA GLY A 205 0.29 -0.69 -15.95
C GLY A 205 -1.12 -0.16 -15.75
N TRP A 206 -1.51 0.84 -16.56
CA TRP A 206 -2.86 1.40 -16.63
C TRP A 206 -3.70 0.73 -17.72
N THR A 207 -4.26 -0.44 -17.40
CA THR A 207 -5.16 -1.22 -18.24
C THR A 207 -6.50 -1.51 -17.55
N VAL A 208 -7.48 -2.05 -18.29
CA VAL A 208 -8.66 -2.68 -17.68
C VAL A 208 -8.18 -3.92 -16.94
N PRO A 209 -8.29 -3.98 -15.60
CA PRO A 209 -7.80 -5.12 -14.87
C PRO A 209 -8.64 -6.35 -15.24
N PRO A 210 -8.02 -7.54 -15.37
CA PRO A 210 -8.77 -8.78 -15.62
C PRO A 210 -9.78 -9.09 -14.49
N ASN A 211 -9.65 -8.44 -13.32
CA ASN A 211 -10.59 -8.48 -12.21
C ASN A 211 -11.06 -7.06 -11.86
N ALA A 212 -12.36 -6.81 -12.00
CA ALA A 212 -12.95 -5.47 -12.13
C ALA A 212 -12.89 -4.50 -10.93
N SER A 213 -12.20 -4.82 -9.84
CA SER A 213 -12.31 -3.98 -8.61
C SER A 213 -11.05 -3.80 -7.76
N VAL A 214 -9.92 -4.50 -8.02
CA VAL A 214 -8.92 -4.69 -6.95
C VAL A 214 -7.48 -4.26 -7.31
N GLY A 215 -7.12 -4.11 -8.58
CA GLY A 215 -5.73 -3.80 -8.98
C GLY A 215 -5.23 -2.45 -8.46
N TYR A 216 -5.88 -1.35 -8.85
CA TYR A 216 -5.42 0.00 -8.52
C TYR A 216 -5.62 0.38 -7.07
N GLN A 217 -6.65 -0.14 -6.40
CA GLN A 217 -6.89 0.14 -4.98
C GLN A 217 -5.82 -0.51 -4.09
N ASN A 218 -5.40 -1.73 -4.43
CA ASN A 218 -4.30 -2.39 -3.72
C ASN A 218 -2.97 -1.70 -4.00
N TRP A 219 -2.73 -1.33 -5.26
CA TRP A 219 -1.57 -0.54 -5.62
C TRP A 219 -1.53 0.78 -4.84
N ALA A 220 -2.65 1.50 -4.75
CA ALA A 220 -2.74 2.76 -4.01
C ALA A 220 -2.44 2.58 -2.52
N ARG A 221 -2.99 1.53 -1.88
CA ARG A 221 -2.76 1.24 -0.44
C ARG A 221 -1.31 0.90 -0.11
N ASN A 222 -0.56 0.36 -1.07
CA ASN A 222 0.85 0.02 -0.89
C ASN A 222 1.79 1.19 -1.20
N ASN A 223 1.24 2.35 -1.56
CA ASN A 223 2.00 3.56 -1.81
C ASN A 223 1.59 4.64 -0.78
N ASN A 224 2.57 5.42 -0.34
CA ASN A 224 2.31 6.60 0.47
C ASN A 224 2.47 7.84 -0.39
N PHE A 225 1.37 8.53 -0.65
CA PHE A 225 1.36 9.74 -1.46
C PHE A 225 1.47 10.98 -0.59
N SER A 226 2.33 11.89 -0.99
CA SER A 226 2.46 13.21 -0.38
C SER A 226 2.37 14.30 -1.44
N VAL A 227 2.02 15.50 -1.01
CA VAL A 227 1.98 16.66 -1.90
C VAL A 227 3.33 16.82 -2.62
N GLY A 228 3.26 17.00 -3.94
CA GLY A 228 4.39 17.08 -4.85
C GLY A 228 4.73 15.76 -5.55
N ASP A 229 4.26 14.61 -5.07
CA ASP A 229 4.49 13.32 -5.72
C ASP A 229 3.85 13.24 -7.11
N ILE A 230 4.38 12.37 -7.97
CA ILE A 230 3.95 12.23 -9.36
C ILE A 230 3.37 10.84 -9.60
N LEU A 231 2.14 10.75 -10.08
CA LEU A 231 1.54 9.54 -10.63
C LEU A 231 1.91 9.39 -12.10
N VAL A 232 2.39 8.20 -12.50
CA VAL A 232 2.70 7.86 -13.89
C VAL A 232 1.78 6.74 -14.35
N PHE A 233 0.96 7.02 -15.36
CA PHE A 233 0.04 6.07 -15.96
C PHE A 233 0.61 5.60 -17.29
N ASP A 234 1.09 4.36 -17.32
CA ASP A 234 1.62 3.72 -18.52
C ASP A 234 0.52 2.91 -19.22
N TYR A 235 0.19 3.28 -20.45
CA TYR A 235 -0.84 2.60 -21.25
C TYR A 235 -0.54 2.71 -22.75
N PRO A 236 -1.04 1.79 -23.60
CA PRO A 236 -0.90 1.98 -25.04
C PRO A 236 -1.73 3.19 -25.51
N ALA A 237 -1.19 3.98 -26.43
CA ALA A 237 -1.89 5.15 -26.93
C ALA A 237 -3.22 4.76 -27.60
N ARG A 238 -4.23 5.64 -27.49
CA ARG A 238 -5.56 5.50 -28.13
C ARG A 238 -6.47 4.37 -27.61
N VAL A 239 -6.03 3.56 -26.64
CA VAL A 239 -6.90 2.51 -26.02
C VAL A 239 -7.34 2.85 -24.61
N HIS A 240 -6.62 3.75 -23.94
CA HIS A 240 -6.93 4.23 -22.60
C HIS A 240 -6.74 5.74 -22.53
N ASP A 241 -7.35 6.36 -21.53
CA ASP A 241 -7.07 7.71 -21.10
C ASP A 241 -7.04 7.78 -19.57
N VAL A 242 -6.70 8.94 -19.04
CA VAL A 242 -6.74 9.22 -17.60
C VAL A 242 -7.49 10.52 -17.41
N VAL A 243 -8.58 10.46 -16.66
CA VAL A 243 -9.30 11.64 -16.19
C VAL A 243 -9.18 11.78 -14.69
N GLU A 244 -9.05 13.01 -14.19
CA GLU A 244 -9.25 13.35 -12.78
C GLU A 244 -10.68 13.84 -12.60
N VAL A 245 -11.33 13.41 -11.53
CA VAL A 245 -12.75 13.65 -11.29
C VAL A 245 -13.05 13.85 -9.81
N THR A 246 -14.27 14.31 -9.51
CA THR A 246 -14.79 14.29 -8.13
C THR A 246 -15.08 12.86 -7.66
N LYS A 247 -15.19 12.66 -6.34
CA LYS A 247 -15.60 11.38 -5.76
C LYS A 247 -16.91 10.84 -6.33
N ALA A 248 -17.92 11.69 -6.48
CA ALA A 248 -19.23 11.27 -6.99
C ALA A 248 -19.18 10.81 -8.47
N ALA A 249 -18.41 11.52 -9.30
CA ALA A 249 -18.17 11.15 -10.68
C ALA A 249 -17.36 9.85 -10.79
N TYR A 250 -16.37 9.67 -9.92
CA TYR A 250 -15.62 8.44 -9.80
C TYR A 250 -16.49 7.25 -9.39
N ASP A 251 -17.34 7.40 -8.38
CA ASP A 251 -18.22 6.34 -7.88
C ASP A 251 -19.23 5.88 -8.94
N SER A 252 -19.72 6.81 -9.76
CA SER A 252 -20.68 6.56 -10.84
C SER A 252 -20.06 6.30 -12.21
N CYS A 253 -18.72 6.34 -12.34
CA CYS A 253 -18.01 6.29 -13.63
C CYS A 253 -18.55 7.33 -14.65
N ASN A 254 -18.87 8.52 -14.17
CA ASN A 254 -19.45 9.61 -14.97
C ASN A 254 -18.36 10.59 -15.42
N SER A 255 -18.17 10.72 -16.73
CA SER A 255 -17.14 11.59 -17.31
C SER A 255 -17.60 13.04 -17.56
N SER A 256 -18.86 13.38 -17.32
CA SER A 256 -19.43 14.70 -17.64
C SER A 256 -18.90 15.84 -16.76
N SER A 257 -18.30 15.52 -15.60
CA SER A 257 -17.68 16.49 -14.69
C SER A 257 -16.20 16.19 -14.48
N THR A 258 -15.47 16.16 -15.59
CA THR A 258 -14.01 15.97 -15.59
C THR A 258 -13.29 17.22 -15.08
N ILE A 259 -12.38 17.06 -14.12
CA ILE A 259 -11.49 18.13 -13.64
C ILE A 259 -10.34 18.30 -14.63
N SER A 260 -9.75 17.18 -15.07
CA SER A 260 -8.69 17.17 -16.09
C SER A 260 -8.76 15.90 -16.92
N LYS A 261 -8.24 15.94 -18.16
CA LYS A 261 -8.19 14.78 -19.07
C LYS A 261 -6.84 14.73 -19.79
N SER A 262 -6.23 13.55 -19.80
CA SER A 262 -4.98 13.26 -20.51
C SER A 262 -5.16 12.01 -21.38
N THR A 263 -4.69 12.07 -22.63
CA THR A 263 -4.85 10.98 -23.62
C THR A 263 -3.52 10.48 -24.18
N ASN A 264 -2.40 11.10 -23.79
CA ASN A 264 -1.06 10.77 -24.25
C ASN A 264 -0.32 9.97 -23.16
N PRO A 265 0.08 8.72 -23.44
CA PRO A 265 0.94 7.96 -22.54
C PRO A 265 2.44 8.25 -22.75
N PRO A 266 3.27 8.10 -21.71
CA PRO A 266 2.85 7.90 -20.33
C PRO A 266 2.27 9.22 -19.77
N THR A 267 1.09 9.15 -19.15
CA THR A 267 0.49 10.33 -18.53
C THR A 267 1.14 10.56 -17.17
N ARG A 268 1.58 11.79 -16.89
CA ARG A 268 2.21 12.19 -15.63
C ARG A 268 1.34 13.24 -14.93
N ILE A 269 0.88 12.94 -13.73
CA ILE A 269 0.04 13.83 -12.92
C ILE A 269 0.77 14.15 -11.62
N THR A 270 0.98 15.43 -11.33
CA THR A 270 1.56 15.88 -10.06
C THR A 270 0.45 16.06 -9.03
N LEU A 271 0.60 15.47 -7.85
CA LEU A 271 -0.33 15.57 -6.73
C LEU A 271 -0.10 16.90 -5.99
N GLY A 272 -0.70 17.97 -6.50
CA GLY A 272 -0.45 19.33 -6.02
C GLY A 272 -1.13 19.69 -4.70
N THR A 273 -2.11 18.92 -4.25
CA THR A 273 -2.90 19.20 -3.04
C THR A 273 -3.01 17.97 -2.15
N ALA A 274 -3.20 18.19 -0.86
CA ALA A 274 -3.53 17.13 0.08
C ALA A 274 -5.02 16.76 -0.04
N GLY A 275 -5.36 15.53 0.31
CA GLY A 275 -6.73 15.00 0.25
C GLY A 275 -6.90 13.87 -0.75
N GLU A 276 -8.14 13.50 -1.01
CA GLU A 276 -8.47 12.41 -1.92
C GLU A 276 -8.50 12.89 -3.38
N HIS A 277 -7.80 12.16 -4.25
CA HIS A 277 -7.81 12.35 -5.69
C HIS A 277 -8.32 11.09 -6.39
N TYR A 278 -9.16 11.28 -7.41
CA TYR A 278 -9.85 10.18 -8.08
C TYR A 278 -9.62 10.24 -9.58
N PHE A 279 -9.23 9.09 -10.14
CA PHE A 279 -8.91 8.93 -11.54
C PHE A 279 -9.65 7.75 -12.15
N PHE A 280 -10.03 7.83 -13.43
CA PHE A 280 -10.51 6.67 -14.18
C PHE A 280 -10.29 6.81 -15.68
N CYS A 281 -10.56 5.73 -16.43
CA CYS A 281 -10.54 5.69 -17.89
C CYS A 281 -11.97 5.85 -18.46
N THR A 282 -12.18 6.83 -19.34
CA THR A 282 -13.50 7.18 -19.90
C THR A 282 -13.95 6.28 -21.06
N PHE A 283 -13.09 5.37 -21.51
CA PHE A 283 -13.45 4.42 -22.55
C PHE A 283 -14.64 3.55 -22.09
N PRO A 284 -15.63 3.29 -22.97
CA PRO A 284 -16.85 2.58 -22.59
C PRO A 284 -16.58 1.26 -21.88
N GLY A 285 -17.13 1.10 -20.67
CA GLY A 285 -16.99 -0.12 -19.86
C GLY A 285 -15.70 -0.21 -19.04
N HIS A 286 -14.66 0.59 -19.31
CA HIS A 286 -13.36 0.46 -18.66
C HIS A 286 -13.40 0.83 -17.17
N CYS A 287 -13.99 1.97 -16.82
CA CYS A 287 -14.13 2.40 -15.44
C CYS A 287 -14.97 1.41 -14.61
N SER A 288 -16.10 0.95 -15.14
CA SER A 288 -16.98 -0.03 -14.48
C SER A 288 -16.33 -1.41 -14.38
N ALA A 289 -15.41 -1.74 -15.29
CA ALA A 289 -14.54 -2.91 -15.24
C ALA A 289 -13.27 -2.65 -14.41
N GLY A 290 -13.21 -1.61 -13.59
CA GLY A 290 -12.16 -1.43 -12.59
C GLY A 290 -10.97 -0.58 -12.99
N GLN A 291 -10.95 0.01 -14.18
CA GLN A 291 -9.91 0.96 -14.58
C GLN A 291 -10.13 2.34 -13.94
N LYS A 292 -10.02 2.36 -12.62
CA LYS A 292 -10.23 3.52 -11.74
C LYS A 292 -9.32 3.44 -10.51
N LEU A 293 -8.74 4.57 -10.11
CA LEU A 293 -7.79 4.73 -9.01
C LEU A 293 -8.27 5.81 -8.06
N ALA A 294 -8.28 5.54 -6.75
CA ALA A 294 -8.41 6.56 -5.71
C ALA A 294 -7.12 6.59 -4.91
N VAL A 295 -6.58 7.78 -4.66
CA VAL A 295 -5.40 7.97 -3.79
C VAL A 295 -5.72 9.01 -2.73
N ASN A 296 -5.15 8.83 -1.54
CA ASN A 296 -5.22 9.81 -0.46
C ASN A 296 -3.84 10.43 -0.27
N VAL A 297 -3.73 11.73 -0.52
CA VAL A 297 -2.48 12.49 -0.51
C VAL A 297 -2.31 13.17 0.83
N THR A 298 -1.20 12.87 1.50
CA THR A 298 -0.86 13.50 2.76
C THR A 298 -0.20 14.86 2.51
N GLY A 299 -0.69 15.89 3.18
CA GLY A 299 0.04 17.13 3.32
C GLY A 299 1.10 16.95 4.39
N GLY A 300 2.38 17.15 4.04
CA GLY A 300 3.31 17.61 5.06
C GLY A 300 2.74 18.94 5.54
N SER A 301 2.34 19.03 6.81
CA SER A 301 1.97 20.31 7.41
C SER A 301 3.19 21.21 7.41
N SER A 302 3.48 21.86 6.30
CA SER A 302 3.98 23.22 6.34
C SER A 302 2.77 24.10 6.59
N THR A 303 2.31 24.14 7.84
CA THR A 303 1.80 25.40 8.39
C THR A 303 2.97 26.38 8.40
N ALA A 304 3.32 26.90 7.22
CA ALA A 304 3.75 28.27 7.15
C ALA A 304 2.54 29.10 7.59
N PRO A 305 2.67 30.03 8.55
CA PRO A 305 1.59 30.97 8.79
C PRO A 305 1.28 31.65 7.46
N SER A 306 0.00 31.59 7.09
CA SER A 306 -0.55 32.37 5.98
C SER A 306 -0.21 33.84 6.25
N ALA A 307 0.85 34.33 5.59
CA ALA A 307 1.05 35.75 5.46
C ALA A 307 -0.05 36.24 4.52
N SER A 308 -0.97 37.05 5.06
CA SER A 308 -1.93 37.80 4.27
C SER A 308 -1.23 38.46 3.07
N PRO A 309 -1.81 38.40 1.86
CA PRO A 309 -1.28 39.15 0.74
C PRO A 309 -1.38 40.65 1.04
N PRO A 310 -0.32 41.45 0.83
CA PRO A 310 -0.48 42.90 0.84
C PRO A 310 -1.36 43.30 -0.35
N SER A 311 -2.35 44.16 -0.09
CA SER A 311 -3.17 44.82 -1.09
C SER A 311 -2.33 45.46 -2.20
N PRO A 312 -2.82 45.51 -3.46
CA PRO A 312 -2.08 46.11 -4.56
C PRO A 312 -2.01 47.63 -4.39
N THR A 313 -0.79 48.16 -4.30
CA THR A 313 -0.54 49.59 -4.50
C THR A 313 -0.54 49.88 -6.00
N ALA A 314 -1.28 50.93 -6.36
CA ALA A 314 -1.55 51.37 -7.71
C ALA A 314 -0.29 51.68 -8.53
N THR A 315 -0.28 51.20 -9.77
CA THR A 315 0.61 51.67 -10.85
C THR A 315 0.13 53.05 -11.32
N PRO A 316 1.01 54.06 -11.49
CA PRO A 316 0.66 55.28 -12.21
C PRO A 316 0.61 55.05 -13.73
N PRO A 317 -0.22 55.79 -14.48
CA PRO A 317 -0.41 55.57 -15.91
C PRO A 317 0.74 56.13 -16.75
N SER A 318 1.04 55.40 -17.82
CA SER A 318 1.90 55.79 -18.93
C SER A 318 1.35 57.03 -19.65
N THR A 319 2.25 57.93 -20.07
CA THR A 319 1.97 58.87 -21.16
C THR A 319 3.00 58.75 -22.28
N THR A 320 2.44 58.85 -23.47
CA THR A 320 2.95 58.64 -24.82
C THR A 320 3.77 59.81 -25.36
N THR A 321 4.78 59.54 -26.20
CA THR A 321 5.04 60.31 -27.44
C THR A 321 5.87 59.49 -28.45
N ASN A 322 5.51 59.63 -29.72
CA ASN A 322 5.97 58.89 -30.92
C ASN A 322 7.21 59.58 -31.62
N PRO A 323 7.75 59.08 -32.76
CA PRO A 323 9.18 59.10 -33.21
C PRO A 323 9.45 60.16 -34.33
N PRO A 324 10.40 60.09 -35.32
CA PRO A 324 11.60 59.23 -35.66
C PRO A 324 12.86 60.11 -36.07
N PRO A 325 13.86 59.76 -36.96
CA PRO A 325 14.21 58.53 -37.73
C PRO A 325 15.73 58.09 -37.83
N GLN A 326 15.95 56.83 -38.28
CA GLN A 326 17.04 56.19 -39.11
C GLN A 326 18.54 56.43 -38.75
N SER A 327 19.52 55.50 -38.83
CA SER A 327 19.88 54.41 -39.78
C SER A 327 21.07 53.55 -39.22
N PRO A 328 21.64 52.52 -39.92
CA PRO A 328 22.23 51.30 -39.33
C PRO A 328 23.77 51.21 -39.25
N GLY A 329 24.25 50.26 -38.43
CA GLY A 329 25.60 49.64 -38.44
C GLY A 329 25.67 48.66 -37.25
N GLY A 330 26.00 47.37 -37.36
CA GLY A 330 27.08 46.74 -38.11
C GLY A 330 28.25 46.49 -37.15
N GLY A 331 28.39 45.27 -36.59
CA GLY A 331 29.54 44.94 -35.74
C GLY A 331 29.42 43.70 -34.87
N THR A 332 30.08 42.63 -35.31
CA THR A 332 30.38 41.33 -34.70
C THR A 332 31.17 41.36 -33.38
N ALA A 333 30.97 40.37 -32.49
CA ALA A 333 32.00 39.48 -31.85
C ALA A 333 31.38 38.69 -30.63
N PRO A 334 32.09 37.76 -29.93
CA PRO A 334 31.94 36.29 -30.01
C PRO A 334 31.51 35.61 -28.67
N PRO A 335 31.31 34.28 -28.60
CA PRO A 335 30.99 33.57 -27.35
C PRO A 335 32.25 32.99 -26.65
N PRO A 336 32.26 32.89 -25.30
CA PRO A 336 33.22 32.06 -24.56
C PRO A 336 32.60 30.72 -24.06
N PRO A 337 33.42 29.75 -23.61
CA PRO A 337 33.39 28.40 -24.19
C PRO A 337 32.93 27.26 -23.26
N ASN A 338 32.70 26.11 -23.90
CA ASN A 338 32.66 24.77 -23.33
C ASN A 338 33.91 24.43 -22.49
N SER A 339 33.71 23.70 -21.40
CA SER A 339 34.71 22.79 -20.83
C SER A 339 34.06 21.45 -20.49
N SER A 340 34.49 20.41 -21.22
CA SER A 340 34.29 19.01 -20.90
C SER A 340 35.36 18.52 -19.92
N ALA A 341 35.00 17.60 -19.03
CA ALA A 341 35.97 16.70 -18.41
C ALA A 341 35.40 15.28 -18.39
N LYS A 342 36.14 14.35 -19.02
CA LYS A 342 35.98 12.90 -18.91
C LYS A 342 36.74 12.43 -17.67
N SER A 343 36.24 11.41 -16.97
CA SER A 343 37.12 10.53 -16.18
C SER A 343 36.52 9.13 -16.01
N LEU A 344 37.24 8.18 -16.62
CA LEU A 344 37.57 6.80 -16.28
C LEU A 344 36.51 5.86 -15.66
N GLY A 345 36.34 4.73 -16.35
CA GLY A 345 35.63 3.56 -15.86
C GLY A 345 36.47 2.68 -14.91
N ALA A 346 35.76 1.82 -14.19
CA ALA A 346 36.29 0.65 -13.52
C ALA A 346 35.34 -0.52 -13.83
N ALA A 347 35.83 -1.46 -14.62
CA ALA A 347 35.25 -2.78 -14.78
C ALA A 347 35.91 -3.72 -13.77
N SER A 348 35.12 -4.51 -13.05
CA SER A 348 35.52 -5.76 -12.39
C SER A 348 34.27 -6.44 -11.82
N LEU A 349 34.08 -7.74 -11.83
CA LEU A 349 34.56 -8.87 -12.66
C LEU A 349 33.69 -10.03 -12.13
N PHE A 350 33.01 -10.76 -13.00
CA PHE A 350 32.23 -11.95 -12.64
C PHE A 350 33.19 -13.08 -12.26
N THR A 351 33.02 -13.68 -11.08
CA THR A 351 33.66 -14.97 -10.76
C THR A 351 32.63 -16.09 -10.84
N SER A 352 32.56 -16.71 -12.02
CA SER A 352 31.96 -18.03 -12.21
C SER A 352 32.99 -19.10 -11.86
N PHE A 353 32.69 -19.96 -10.88
CA PHE A 353 33.48 -21.17 -10.63
C PHE A 353 32.86 -22.33 -11.43
N LEU A 354 33.52 -22.69 -12.53
CA LEU A 354 33.32 -23.95 -13.25
C LEU A 354 34.70 -24.63 -13.26
N VAL A 355 34.91 -25.63 -12.41
CA VAL A 355 36.11 -26.48 -12.47
C VAL A 355 35.68 -27.87 -12.96
N ILE A 356 35.99 -28.11 -14.23
CA ILE A 356 35.93 -29.41 -14.88
C ILE A 356 37.12 -30.23 -14.38
N VAL A 357 36.85 -31.40 -13.80
CA VAL A 357 37.85 -32.42 -13.54
C VAL A 357 37.99 -33.27 -14.81
N ALA A 358 39.09 -33.11 -15.53
CA ALA A 358 39.55 -34.06 -16.53
C ALA A 358 40.92 -34.60 -16.08
N GLY A 359 41.00 -35.91 -15.96
CA GLY A 359 42.10 -36.61 -15.32
C GLY A 359 43.37 -36.68 -16.13
N LEU A 360 44.46 -36.97 -15.45
CA LEU A 360 45.64 -37.58 -16.03
C LEU A 360 46.13 -38.68 -15.09
N LEU A 361 45.98 -39.91 -15.59
CA LEU A 361 46.85 -41.03 -15.29
C LEU A 361 48.26 -40.66 -15.75
N TYR A 362 49.19 -40.53 -14.81
CA TYR A 362 50.53 -41.12 -14.87
C TYR A 362 51.19 -41.10 -13.50
#